data_AF-A0A550H774-F1
#
_entry.id   AF-A0A550H774-F1
#
_cell.length_a   1.000
_cell.length_b   1.000
_cell.length_c   1.000
_cell.angle_alpha   90.00
_cell.angle_beta   90.00
_cell.angle_gamma   90.00
#
_symmetry.space_group_name_H-M   'P 1'
#
loop_
_entity.id
_entity.type
_entity.pdbx_description
1 polymer ?
#
loop_
_entity_poly.entity_id
_entity_poly.type
_entity_poly.pdbx_seq_one_letter_code
_entity_poly.pdbx_strand_id
1 'polypeptide(L)'
;SIFMAVAPSNSAEHLLLSGLPKQARISRGIIDFMHTPALDDIIWPVWATHFACFMTIKDTVSASPGLAQQMSLLLLGLDHYVKIVGVLPEGTDLSNTGEILETIASRCDFQMNSGVNTIGKVYSQWLDPSSVQAGISSKMILDATGPIVKSGEVDLAKVKKIKGIADASLVSGSSALCAVRLDPSTNAGKLLDYDELRGSRLIIVVDDDIDIGDARQVLWAIATRSQPVDAVCLSDNRMLIDARKGENWTATRATLPFNK
;
A
#
# COMPACT_ATOMS: atom_id res chain seq x y z
N SER A 1 17.94 6.12 -39.94
CA SER A 1 17.87 5.06 -38.92
C SER A 1 17.21 5.63 -37.69
N ILE A 2 16.36 4.86 -37.00
CA ILE A 2 15.74 5.26 -35.73
C ILE A 2 16.47 4.49 -34.63
N PHE A 3 16.96 5.19 -33.62
CA PHE A 3 17.57 4.61 -32.42
C PHE A 3 16.54 4.64 -31.28
N MET A 4 16.17 3.46 -30.78
CA MET A 4 15.25 3.28 -29.65
C MET A 4 16.04 2.77 -28.46
N ALA A 5 15.93 3.44 -27.32
CA ALA A 5 16.54 3.03 -26.05
C ALA A 5 15.49 3.09 -24.93
N VAL A 6 15.62 2.18 -23.97
CA VAL A 6 14.81 2.14 -22.75
C VAL A 6 15.72 2.49 -21.58
N ALA A 7 15.33 3.48 -20.78
CA ALA A 7 16.04 3.79 -19.55
C ALA A 7 15.82 2.64 -18.55
N PRO A 8 16.87 2.02 -17.98
CA PRO A 8 16.71 0.97 -16.97
C PRO A 8 16.31 1.55 -15.60
N SER A 9 16.11 0.67 -14.62
CA SER A 9 15.83 1.01 -13.20
C SER A 9 14.41 1.53 -12.97
N ASN A 10 14.23 2.62 -12.23
CA ASN A 10 12.92 3.12 -11.82
C ASN A 10 12.20 3.96 -12.89
N SER A 11 12.45 3.69 -14.17
CA SER A 11 11.72 4.35 -15.26
C SER A 11 10.33 3.72 -15.42
N ALA A 12 9.37 4.52 -15.87
CA ALA A 12 8.03 4.02 -16.17
C ALA A 12 8.09 2.92 -17.24
N GLU A 13 8.96 3.05 -18.25
CA GLU A 13 9.14 2.08 -19.32
C GLU A 13 9.63 0.73 -18.80
N HIS A 14 10.65 0.74 -17.92
CA HIS A 14 11.18 -0.50 -17.34
C HIS A 14 10.12 -1.20 -16.47
N LEU A 15 9.40 -0.43 -15.66
CA LEU A 15 8.36 -0.97 -14.78
C LEU A 15 7.15 -1.50 -15.56
N LEU A 16 6.73 -0.81 -16.63
CA LEU A 16 5.62 -1.25 -17.48
C LEU A 16 5.97 -2.50 -18.27
N LEU A 17 7.15 -2.53 -18.91
CA LEU A 17 7.60 -3.68 -19.72
C LEU A 17 7.84 -4.93 -18.86
N SER A 18 8.28 -4.76 -17.62
CA SER A 18 8.41 -5.87 -16.66
C SER A 18 7.08 -6.25 -16.01
N GLY A 19 6.17 -5.29 -15.81
CA GLY A 19 4.89 -5.48 -15.11
C GLY A 19 3.82 -6.16 -15.94
N LEU A 20 3.60 -5.77 -17.19
CA LEU A 20 2.49 -6.30 -18.00
C LEU A 20 2.58 -7.83 -18.24
N PRO A 21 3.73 -8.40 -18.63
CA PRO A 21 3.84 -9.86 -18.79
C PRO A 21 3.75 -10.62 -17.47
N LYS A 22 4.14 -9.96 -16.35
CA LYS A 22 4.02 -10.50 -15.00
C LYS A 22 2.55 -10.55 -14.59
N GLN A 23 1.82 -9.45 -14.74
CA GLN A 23 0.39 -9.34 -14.46
C GLN A 23 -0.41 -10.40 -15.21
N ALA A 24 -0.18 -10.58 -16.51
CA ALA A 24 -0.87 -11.59 -17.31
C ALA A 24 -0.60 -13.04 -16.85
N ARG A 25 0.64 -13.36 -16.46
CA ARG A 25 0.99 -14.71 -15.97
C ARG A 25 0.41 -14.99 -14.60
N ILE A 26 0.47 -14.01 -13.70
CA ILE A 26 -0.03 -14.18 -12.33
C ILE A 26 -1.55 -14.19 -12.30
N SER A 27 -2.22 -13.30 -13.04
CA SER A 27 -3.67 -13.31 -13.15
C SER A 27 -4.16 -14.66 -13.68
N ARG A 28 -3.48 -15.20 -14.70
CA ARG A 28 -3.76 -16.53 -15.21
C ARG A 28 -3.55 -17.61 -14.16
N GLY A 29 -2.44 -17.56 -13.43
CA GLY A 29 -2.17 -18.49 -12.32
C GLY A 29 -3.26 -18.46 -11.25
N ILE A 30 -3.71 -17.26 -10.85
CA ILE A 30 -4.82 -17.11 -9.90
C ILE A 30 -6.08 -17.75 -10.47
N ILE A 31 -6.45 -17.45 -11.71
CA ILE A 31 -7.64 -18.03 -12.35
C ILE A 31 -7.55 -19.55 -12.46
N ASP A 32 -6.39 -20.11 -12.77
CA ASP A 32 -6.20 -21.55 -12.99
C ASP A 32 -6.17 -22.36 -11.67
N PHE A 33 -5.63 -21.79 -10.59
CA PHE A 33 -5.54 -22.47 -9.29
C PHE A 33 -6.79 -22.29 -8.41
N MET A 34 -7.54 -21.21 -8.60
CA MET A 34 -8.76 -20.96 -7.84
C MET A 34 -9.90 -21.82 -8.38
N HIS A 35 -10.56 -22.55 -7.48
CA HIS A 35 -11.70 -23.41 -7.83
C HIS A 35 -12.95 -22.62 -8.29
N THR A 36 -12.98 -21.31 -8.02
CA THR A 36 -14.09 -20.41 -8.36
C THR A 36 -13.52 -19.17 -9.06
N PRO A 37 -14.22 -18.61 -10.08
CA PRO A 37 -13.73 -17.46 -10.84
C PRO A 37 -13.88 -16.16 -10.04
N ALA A 38 -13.10 -16.02 -8.97
CA ALA A 38 -13.19 -14.94 -7.98
C ALA A 38 -12.53 -13.62 -8.40
N LEU A 39 -11.45 -13.70 -9.16
CA LEU A 39 -10.71 -12.51 -9.58
C LEU A 39 -11.53 -11.69 -10.58
N ASP A 40 -11.71 -10.41 -10.29
CA ASP A 40 -12.32 -9.43 -11.19
C ASP A 40 -11.24 -8.64 -11.95
N ASP A 41 -10.40 -7.89 -11.22
CA ASP A 41 -9.26 -7.16 -11.77
C ASP A 41 -8.04 -7.24 -10.83
N ILE A 42 -6.85 -6.93 -11.36
CA ILE A 42 -5.59 -6.94 -10.64
C ILE A 42 -4.60 -5.95 -11.23
N ILE A 43 -3.89 -5.21 -10.39
CA ILE A 43 -2.87 -4.23 -10.81
C ILE A 43 -1.61 -4.31 -9.95
N TRP A 44 -0.47 -4.09 -10.62
CA TRP A 44 0.79 -3.66 -9.99
C TRP A 44 1.01 -2.20 -10.33
N PRO A 45 0.65 -1.25 -9.44
CA PRO A 45 0.83 0.17 -9.76
C PRO A 45 2.31 0.46 -10.00
N VAL A 46 2.61 1.19 -11.09
CA VAL A 46 3.99 1.56 -11.46
C VAL A 46 4.70 2.22 -10.29
N TRP A 47 4.01 3.10 -9.57
CA TRP A 47 4.52 3.83 -8.40
C TRP A 47 4.89 2.93 -7.22
N ALA A 48 4.41 1.69 -7.16
CA ALA A 48 4.74 0.75 -6.09
C ALA A 48 5.95 -0.15 -6.40
N THR A 49 6.61 0.05 -7.55
CA THR A 49 7.87 -0.64 -7.93
C THR A 49 7.81 -2.17 -7.76
N HIS A 50 6.68 -2.78 -8.14
CA HIS A 50 6.37 -4.22 -7.97
C HIS A 50 6.19 -4.72 -6.53
N PHE A 51 6.34 -3.88 -5.51
CA PHE A 51 6.19 -4.28 -4.09
C PHE A 51 4.74 -4.26 -3.61
N ALA A 52 3.83 -3.60 -4.31
CA ALA A 52 2.41 -3.66 -4.00
C ALA A 52 1.61 -4.21 -5.19
N CYS A 53 0.60 -5.01 -4.87
CA CYS A 53 -0.38 -5.52 -5.80
C CYS A 53 -1.77 -5.37 -5.20
N PHE A 54 -2.71 -4.91 -6.01
CA PHE A 54 -4.10 -4.71 -5.59
C PHE A 54 -5.00 -5.52 -6.52
N MET A 55 -6.02 -6.18 -5.97
CA MET A 55 -6.96 -6.96 -6.75
C MET A 55 -8.38 -6.77 -6.25
N THR A 56 -9.35 -6.83 -7.16
CA THR A 56 -10.77 -6.85 -6.84
C THR A 56 -11.30 -8.28 -6.89
N ILE A 57 -12.24 -8.59 -6.01
CA ILE A 57 -12.96 -9.87 -6.00
C ILE A 57 -14.40 -9.63 -6.41
N LYS A 58 -14.93 -10.51 -7.26
CA LYS A 58 -16.32 -10.46 -7.70
C LYS A 58 -17.30 -10.53 -6.53
N ASP A 59 -18.33 -9.70 -6.58
CA ASP A 59 -19.38 -9.62 -5.58
C ASP A 59 -20.11 -10.95 -5.38
N THR A 60 -20.20 -11.76 -6.44
CA THR A 60 -20.80 -13.11 -6.39
C THR A 60 -20.12 -14.05 -5.38
N VAL A 61 -18.86 -13.80 -5.03
CA VAL A 61 -18.08 -14.64 -4.11
C VAL A 61 -17.42 -13.83 -2.98
N SER A 62 -17.58 -12.51 -2.94
CA SER A 62 -16.92 -11.63 -1.95
C SER A 62 -17.32 -11.94 -0.50
N ALA A 63 -18.52 -12.49 -0.29
CA ALA A 63 -18.99 -12.93 1.03
C ALA A 63 -18.36 -14.25 1.52
N SER A 64 -17.52 -14.91 0.70
CA SER A 64 -16.90 -16.20 1.04
C SER A 64 -15.80 -16.00 2.10
N PRO A 65 -15.98 -16.48 3.35
CA PRO A 65 -15.02 -16.22 4.42
C PRO A 65 -13.63 -16.78 4.08
N GLY A 66 -12.60 -15.96 4.25
CA GLY A 66 -11.21 -16.35 4.02
C GLY A 66 -10.76 -16.42 2.56
N LEU A 67 -11.65 -16.17 1.58
CA LEU A 67 -11.31 -16.18 0.16
C LEU A 67 -10.26 -15.12 -0.19
N ALA A 68 -10.44 -13.89 0.31
CA ALA A 68 -9.48 -12.79 0.13
C ALA A 68 -8.08 -13.15 0.66
N GLN A 69 -8.02 -13.76 1.86
CA GLN A 69 -6.77 -14.24 2.44
C GLN A 69 -6.12 -15.32 1.58
N GLN A 70 -6.89 -16.33 1.15
CA GLN A 70 -6.37 -17.43 0.36
C GLN A 70 -5.84 -16.97 -1.00
N MET A 71 -6.57 -16.08 -1.68
CA MET A 71 -6.13 -15.46 -2.93
C MET A 71 -4.84 -14.65 -2.73
N SER A 72 -4.75 -13.92 -1.61
CA SER A 72 -3.56 -13.13 -1.29
C SER A 72 -2.34 -14.02 -1.05
N LEU A 73 -2.50 -15.14 -0.35
CA LEU A 73 -1.43 -16.13 -0.15
C LEU A 73 -0.98 -16.75 -1.48
N LEU A 74 -1.92 -17.08 -2.37
CA LEU A 74 -1.60 -17.57 -3.71
C LEU A 74 -0.81 -16.53 -4.50
N LEU A 75 -1.26 -15.27 -4.52
CA LEU A 75 -0.55 -14.16 -5.15
C LEU A 75 0.88 -14.01 -4.61
N LEU A 76 1.06 -14.04 -3.29
CA LEU A 76 2.38 -13.95 -2.66
C LEU A 76 3.29 -15.14 -2.97
N GLY A 77 2.71 -16.32 -3.23
CA GLY A 77 3.43 -17.51 -3.70
C GLY A 77 3.81 -17.44 -5.17
N LEU A 78 2.97 -16.81 -6.00
CA LEU A 78 3.22 -16.59 -7.43
C LEU A 78 4.20 -15.45 -7.71
N ASP A 79 4.25 -14.43 -6.84
CA ASP A 79 5.16 -13.29 -6.95
C ASP A 79 5.88 -12.95 -5.64
N HIS A 80 7.14 -13.36 -5.56
CA HIS A 80 7.98 -13.08 -4.41
C HIS A 80 8.31 -11.59 -4.25
N TYR A 81 8.23 -10.76 -5.30
CA TYR A 81 8.48 -9.32 -5.20
C TYR A 81 7.43 -8.61 -4.34
N VAL A 82 6.18 -9.07 -4.36
CA VAL A 82 5.09 -8.39 -3.67
C VAL A 82 5.28 -8.49 -2.16
N LYS A 83 5.20 -7.33 -1.51
CA LYS A 83 5.22 -7.12 -0.07
C LYS A 83 3.86 -6.70 0.46
N ILE A 84 3.05 -6.01 -0.33
CA ILE A 84 1.75 -5.49 0.09
C ILE A 84 0.69 -6.00 -0.88
N VAL A 85 -0.28 -6.74 -0.36
CA VAL A 85 -1.46 -7.17 -1.12
C VAL A 85 -2.67 -6.46 -0.55
N GLY A 86 -3.44 -5.78 -1.40
CA GLY A 86 -4.77 -5.29 -1.04
C GLY A 86 -5.84 -6.02 -1.84
N VAL A 87 -6.87 -6.50 -1.15
CA VAL A 87 -8.05 -7.11 -1.75
C VAL A 87 -9.22 -6.17 -1.56
N LEU A 88 -9.85 -5.76 -2.66
CA LEU A 88 -10.85 -4.70 -2.71
C LEU A 88 -12.17 -5.27 -3.26
N PRO A 89 -13.32 -4.63 -2.96
CA PRO A 89 -14.60 -5.02 -3.56
C PRO A 89 -14.59 -4.81 -5.08
N GLU A 90 -15.46 -5.54 -5.79
CA GLU A 90 -15.74 -5.32 -7.21
C GLU A 90 -16.14 -3.85 -7.45
N GLY A 91 -15.68 -3.27 -8.55
CA GLY A 91 -16.00 -1.89 -8.93
C GLY A 91 -15.08 -0.80 -8.34
N THR A 92 -14.11 -1.15 -7.49
CA THR A 92 -13.03 -0.21 -7.13
C THR A 92 -12.11 0.05 -8.33
N ASP A 93 -11.89 1.31 -8.71
CA ASP A 93 -10.98 1.67 -9.80
C ASP A 93 -9.51 1.47 -9.38
N LEU A 94 -8.94 0.35 -9.82
CA LEU A 94 -7.54 0.00 -9.57
C LEU A 94 -6.52 0.90 -10.29
N SER A 95 -6.94 1.73 -11.24
CA SER A 95 -6.06 2.74 -11.86
C SER A 95 -5.90 3.98 -10.99
N ASN A 96 -6.83 4.22 -10.05
CA ASN A 96 -6.83 5.35 -9.14
C ASN A 96 -6.24 4.97 -7.78
N THR A 97 -4.96 5.29 -7.58
CA THR A 97 -4.25 5.01 -6.31
C THR A 97 -4.93 5.65 -5.09
N GLY A 98 -5.55 6.82 -5.26
CA GLY A 98 -6.28 7.48 -4.18
C GLY A 98 -7.49 6.67 -3.71
N GLU A 99 -8.24 6.11 -4.65
CA GLU A 99 -9.42 5.28 -4.39
C GLU A 99 -9.06 3.95 -3.75
N ILE A 100 -7.95 3.32 -4.17
CA ILE A 100 -7.42 2.10 -3.56
C ILE A 100 -7.15 2.32 -2.07
N LEU A 101 -6.38 3.37 -1.73
CA LEU A 101 -6.00 3.65 -0.34
C LEU A 101 -7.21 4.06 0.49
N GLU A 102 -8.15 4.83 -0.08
CA GLU A 102 -9.41 5.19 0.59
C GLU A 102 -10.30 3.96 0.84
N THR A 103 -10.39 3.06 -0.12
CA THR A 103 -11.18 1.82 0.01
C THR A 103 -10.60 0.95 1.13
N ILE A 104 -9.27 0.82 1.20
CA ILE A 104 -8.60 0.17 2.34
C ILE A 104 -8.94 0.89 3.65
N ALA A 105 -8.80 2.22 3.69
CA ALA A 105 -9.07 3.02 4.88
C ALA A 105 -10.51 2.90 5.38
N SER A 106 -11.48 2.79 4.48
CA SER A 106 -12.91 2.79 4.80
C SER A 106 -13.50 1.39 4.99
N ARG A 107 -12.87 0.33 4.47
CA ARG A 107 -13.48 -1.03 4.47
C ARG A 107 -12.66 -2.11 5.17
N CYS A 108 -11.34 -1.94 5.25
CA CYS A 108 -10.49 -2.93 5.92
C CYS A 108 -10.83 -2.98 7.42
N ASP A 109 -10.92 -4.18 7.98
CA ASP A 109 -10.97 -4.38 9.42
C ASP A 109 -9.53 -4.37 9.96
N PHE A 110 -9.14 -3.27 10.61
CA PHE A 110 -7.77 -3.03 11.09
C PHE A 110 -7.49 -3.79 12.40
N GLN A 111 -7.69 -5.09 12.34
CA GLN A 111 -7.38 -6.07 13.38
C GLN A 111 -6.49 -7.16 12.82
N MET A 112 -5.53 -7.60 13.64
CA MET A 112 -4.61 -8.66 13.25
C MET A 112 -5.34 -9.99 13.14
N ASN A 113 -5.05 -10.76 12.09
CA ASN A 113 -5.73 -12.02 11.74
C ASN A 113 -7.20 -11.85 11.31
N SER A 114 -7.63 -10.62 11.06
CA SER A 114 -8.90 -10.28 10.40
C SER A 114 -8.59 -9.60 9.06
N GLY A 115 -8.88 -8.31 8.90
CA GLY A 115 -8.58 -7.55 7.69
C GLY A 115 -7.09 -7.27 7.46
N VAL A 116 -6.25 -7.40 8.50
CA VAL A 116 -4.79 -7.26 8.36
C VAL A 116 -4.13 -8.59 8.69
N ASN A 117 -3.15 -9.00 7.88
CA ASN A 117 -2.27 -10.15 8.15
C ASN A 117 -0.84 -9.82 7.73
N THR A 118 0.16 -10.22 8.50
CA THR A 118 1.57 -10.01 8.17
C THR A 118 2.34 -11.34 8.15
N ILE A 119 3.37 -11.40 7.32
CA ILE A 119 4.26 -12.56 7.19
C ILE A 119 5.70 -12.04 7.29
N GLY A 120 6.41 -12.43 8.34
CA GLY A 120 7.80 -12.00 8.56
C GLY A 120 8.83 -12.91 7.91
N LYS A 121 10.02 -12.36 7.64
CA LYS A 121 11.25 -13.10 7.27
C LYS A 121 11.06 -14.08 6.10
N VAL A 122 10.52 -13.59 4.99
CA VAL A 122 10.36 -14.36 3.76
C VAL A 122 11.24 -13.81 2.64
N TYR A 123 11.51 -14.66 1.65
CA TYR A 123 12.24 -14.22 0.46
C TYR A 123 11.46 -13.13 -0.27
N SER A 124 12.19 -12.09 -0.64
CA SER A 124 11.77 -11.04 -1.55
C SER A 124 12.91 -10.78 -2.52
N GLN A 125 13.02 -9.58 -3.07
CA GLN A 125 14.04 -9.25 -4.05
C GLN A 125 15.25 -8.56 -3.38
N TRP A 126 16.43 -8.75 -3.97
CA TRP A 126 17.71 -8.35 -3.37
C TRP A 126 17.87 -6.83 -3.19
N LEU A 127 17.32 -6.05 -4.12
CA LEU A 127 17.37 -4.60 -4.20
C LEU A 127 16.23 -3.93 -3.41
N ASP A 128 15.62 -4.57 -2.40
CA ASP A 128 14.53 -3.93 -1.65
C ASP A 128 15.17 -2.84 -0.78
N PRO A 129 14.93 -1.55 -1.07
CA PRO A 129 15.58 -0.45 -0.37
C PRO A 129 15.17 -0.32 1.09
N SER A 130 14.05 -0.94 1.49
CA SER A 130 13.60 -0.96 2.89
C SER A 130 14.14 -2.16 3.67
N SER A 131 14.75 -3.13 2.98
CA SER A 131 15.20 -4.34 3.64
C SER A 131 16.51 -4.12 4.40
N VAL A 132 16.55 -4.59 5.65
CA VAL A 132 17.76 -4.61 6.48
C VAL A 132 18.74 -5.69 6.00
N GLN A 133 18.24 -6.76 5.39
CA GLN A 133 19.03 -7.88 4.88
C GLN A 133 18.58 -8.24 3.46
N ALA A 134 19.47 -8.05 2.49
CA ALA A 134 19.19 -8.27 1.08
C ALA A 134 18.48 -9.62 0.81
N GLY A 135 17.39 -9.54 0.04
CA GLY A 135 16.58 -10.71 -0.33
C GLY A 135 15.60 -11.19 0.74
N ILE A 136 15.56 -10.58 1.93
CA ILE A 136 14.58 -10.87 2.98
C ILE A 136 13.67 -9.67 3.16
N SER A 137 12.37 -9.89 3.31
CA SER A 137 11.41 -8.86 3.67
C SER A 137 10.31 -9.43 4.57
N SER A 138 9.48 -8.55 5.08
CA SER A 138 8.13 -8.89 5.52
C SER A 138 7.09 -8.55 4.44
N LYS A 139 5.92 -9.18 4.56
CA LYS A 139 4.76 -8.99 3.69
C LYS A 139 3.51 -8.70 4.50
N MET A 140 2.54 -8.03 3.91
CA MET A 140 1.25 -7.69 4.50
C MET A 140 0.12 -7.92 3.50
N ILE A 141 -0.99 -8.43 4.02
CA ILE A 141 -2.26 -8.60 3.34
C ILE A 141 -3.27 -7.67 4.00
N LEU A 142 -4.00 -6.93 3.18
CA LEU A 142 -5.08 -6.02 3.56
C LEU A 142 -6.36 -6.50 2.87
N ASP A 143 -7.29 -7.04 3.64
CA ASP A 143 -8.62 -7.42 3.16
C ASP A 143 -9.59 -6.26 3.41
N ALA A 144 -9.90 -5.54 2.34
CA ALA A 144 -10.84 -4.41 2.31
C ALA A 144 -12.19 -4.80 1.66
N THR A 145 -12.51 -6.09 1.56
CA THR A 145 -13.80 -6.57 1.03
C THR A 145 -14.97 -6.39 2.01
N GLY A 146 -14.66 -6.14 3.28
CA GLY A 146 -15.63 -5.87 4.35
C GLY A 146 -16.54 -4.65 4.11
N PRO A 147 -17.51 -4.40 5.01
CA PRO A 147 -18.44 -3.27 4.88
C PRO A 147 -17.74 -1.91 5.06
N ILE A 148 -18.37 -0.85 4.54
CA ILE A 148 -17.90 0.52 4.77
C ILE A 148 -18.09 0.89 6.24
N VAL A 149 -17.00 1.29 6.88
CA VAL A 149 -16.96 1.86 8.23
C VAL A 149 -16.85 3.37 8.11
N LYS A 150 -17.78 4.08 8.73
CA LYS A 150 -17.77 5.55 8.72
C LYS A 150 -16.57 6.09 9.50
N SER A 151 -15.81 6.97 8.86
CA SER A 151 -14.80 7.80 9.51
C SER A 151 -15.43 8.99 10.22
N GLY A 152 -14.72 9.54 11.20
CA GLY A 152 -15.07 10.80 11.84
C GLY A 152 -14.57 12.00 11.04
N GLU A 153 -14.77 13.20 11.59
CA GLU A 153 -14.17 14.43 11.07
C GLU A 153 -12.71 14.56 11.51
N VAL A 154 -11.88 15.18 10.68
CA VAL A 154 -10.47 15.48 10.96
C VAL A 154 -10.22 16.95 10.68
N ASP A 155 -9.86 17.70 11.73
CA ASP A 155 -9.51 19.10 11.62
C ASP A 155 -7.99 19.23 11.41
N LEU A 156 -7.57 19.36 10.15
CA LEU A 156 -6.16 19.48 9.78
C LEU A 156 -5.47 20.67 10.47
N ALA A 157 -6.18 21.75 10.80
CA ALA A 157 -5.59 22.89 11.49
C ALA A 157 -5.26 22.58 12.95
N LYS A 158 -5.97 21.64 13.58
CA LYS A 158 -5.63 21.10 14.90
C LYS A 158 -4.54 20.05 14.81
N VAL A 159 -4.62 19.15 13.82
CA VAL A 159 -3.58 18.12 13.59
C VAL A 159 -2.20 18.77 13.43
N LYS A 160 -2.08 19.82 12.62
CA LYS A 160 -0.80 20.54 12.41
C LYS A 160 -0.27 21.28 13.65
N LYS A 161 -1.05 21.38 14.74
CA LYS A 161 -0.59 21.92 16.03
C LYS A 161 -0.03 20.85 16.96
N ILE A 162 -0.21 19.57 16.64
CA ILE A 162 0.38 18.48 17.40
C ILE A 162 1.91 18.56 17.29
N LYS A 163 2.59 18.55 18.44
CA LYS A 163 4.05 18.60 18.49
C LYS A 163 4.65 17.42 17.73
N GLY A 164 5.53 17.72 16.78
CA GLY A 164 6.21 16.72 15.96
C GLY A 164 5.55 16.47 14.61
N ILE A 165 4.35 16.99 14.35
CA ILE A 165 3.73 16.97 13.03
C ILE A 165 4.17 18.23 12.26
N ALA A 166 4.90 18.03 11.17
CA ALA A 166 5.32 19.10 10.28
C ALA A 166 4.20 19.52 9.32
N ASP A 167 3.46 18.54 8.79
CA ASP A 167 2.31 18.77 7.91
C ASP A 167 1.36 17.56 7.92
N ALA A 168 0.12 17.79 7.50
CA ALA A 168 -0.88 16.73 7.38
C ALA A 168 -1.87 17.04 6.25
N SER A 169 -2.35 16.00 5.59
CA SER A 169 -3.28 16.07 4.47
C SER A 169 -4.27 14.90 4.51
N LEU A 170 -5.51 15.15 4.09
CA LEU A 170 -6.47 14.11 3.77
C LEU A 170 -6.22 13.66 2.34
N VAL A 171 -5.69 12.45 2.16
CA VAL A 171 -5.38 11.94 0.83
C VAL A 171 -6.70 11.66 0.11
N SER A 172 -6.81 12.11 -1.15
CA SER A 172 -8.05 12.04 -1.93
C SER A 172 -9.23 12.82 -1.32
N GLY A 173 -9.00 13.64 -0.28
CA GLY A 173 -10.06 14.36 0.43
C GLY A 173 -10.86 13.52 1.44
N SER A 174 -10.52 12.24 1.63
CA SER A 174 -11.24 11.34 2.53
C SER A 174 -10.76 11.49 3.97
N SER A 175 -11.68 11.67 4.92
CA SER A 175 -11.30 11.76 6.35
C SER A 175 -10.80 10.42 6.90
N ALA A 176 -11.16 9.30 6.27
CA ALA A 176 -10.71 7.97 6.64
C ALA A 176 -9.19 7.79 6.42
N LEU A 177 -8.59 8.57 5.53
CA LEU A 177 -7.20 8.44 5.09
C LEU A 177 -6.42 9.73 5.28
N CYS A 178 -5.47 9.73 6.22
CA CYS A 178 -4.60 10.88 6.47
C CYS A 178 -3.14 10.53 6.25
N ALA A 179 -2.43 11.37 5.50
CA ALA A 179 -0.98 11.34 5.40
C ALA A 179 -0.38 12.45 6.25
N VAL A 180 0.65 12.11 7.04
CA VAL A 180 1.29 12.98 8.02
C VAL A 180 2.78 13.02 7.75
N ARG A 181 3.35 14.22 7.63
CA ARG A 181 4.79 14.43 7.71
C ARG A 181 5.16 14.60 9.17
N LEU A 182 6.04 13.75 9.65
CA LEU A 182 6.43 13.71 11.05
C LEU A 182 7.91 14.02 11.18
N ASP A 183 8.27 14.84 12.18
CA ASP A 183 9.66 15.13 12.50
C ASP A 183 10.44 13.82 12.75
N PRO A 184 11.69 13.68 12.28
CA PRO A 184 12.43 12.41 12.33
C PRO A 184 12.54 11.80 13.74
N SER A 185 12.65 12.63 14.77
CA SER A 185 12.78 12.18 16.17
C SER A 185 11.46 11.77 16.83
N THR A 186 10.32 12.02 16.17
CA THR A 186 9.00 11.76 16.76
C THR A 186 8.59 10.30 16.54
N ASN A 187 8.04 9.70 17.58
CA ASN A 187 7.52 8.33 17.53
C ASN A 187 6.14 8.32 16.84
N ALA A 188 6.07 7.69 15.66
CA ALA A 188 4.86 7.57 14.86
C ALA A 188 3.72 6.84 15.57
N GLY A 189 4.01 5.81 16.38
CA GLY A 189 2.99 4.99 17.04
C GLY A 189 2.04 5.78 17.95
N LYS A 190 2.51 6.92 18.50
CA LYS A 190 1.69 7.82 19.32
C LYS A 190 0.60 8.55 18.54
N LEU A 191 0.66 8.56 17.20
CA LEU A 191 -0.33 9.24 16.39
C LEU A 191 -1.73 8.65 16.53
N LEU A 192 -1.83 7.35 16.85
CA LEU A 192 -3.10 6.70 17.13
C LEU A 192 -3.75 7.22 18.43
N ASP A 193 -2.98 7.79 19.35
CA ASP A 193 -3.51 8.25 20.65
C ASP A 193 -4.11 9.67 20.59
N TYR A 194 -3.85 10.44 19.53
CA TYR A 194 -4.36 11.81 19.40
C TYR A 194 -5.82 11.84 18.94
N ASP A 195 -6.63 12.61 19.67
CA ASP A 195 -8.05 12.76 19.37
C ASP A 195 -8.31 13.51 18.06
N GLU A 196 -7.42 14.41 17.67
CA GLU A 196 -7.49 15.14 16.40
C GLU A 196 -7.39 14.23 15.17
N LEU A 197 -6.82 13.03 15.33
CA LEU A 197 -6.67 12.02 14.28
C LEU A 197 -7.66 10.86 14.41
N ARG A 198 -8.57 10.87 15.42
CA ARG A 198 -9.58 9.81 15.62
C ARG A 198 -10.48 9.60 14.41
N GLY A 199 -10.72 10.64 13.62
CA GLY A 199 -11.51 10.55 12.40
C GLY A 199 -10.87 9.69 11.32
N SER A 200 -9.53 9.61 11.28
CA SER A 200 -8.81 8.79 10.32
C SER A 200 -8.65 7.36 10.80
N ARG A 201 -8.98 6.43 9.91
CA ARG A 201 -8.82 4.99 10.14
C ARG A 201 -7.48 4.48 9.64
N LEU A 202 -6.96 5.04 8.55
CA LEU A 202 -5.63 4.79 8.03
C LEU A 202 -4.80 6.06 8.10
N ILE A 203 -3.72 6.00 8.86
CA ILE A 203 -2.74 7.08 9.01
C ILE A 203 -1.43 6.63 8.39
N ILE A 204 -0.88 7.41 7.47
CA ILE A 204 0.37 7.08 6.78
C ILE A 204 1.40 8.15 7.14
N VAL A 205 2.51 7.74 7.74
CA VAL A 205 3.58 8.64 8.14
C VAL A 205 4.68 8.61 7.09
N VAL A 206 5.11 9.78 6.64
CA VAL A 206 6.13 9.92 5.59
C VAL A 206 7.14 11.02 5.94
N ASP A 207 8.27 11.03 5.22
CA ASP A 207 9.26 12.10 5.31
C ASP A 207 8.83 13.34 4.51
N ASP A 208 9.62 14.40 4.64
CA ASP A 208 9.42 15.71 4.00
C ASP A 208 9.46 15.70 2.47
N ASP A 209 10.17 14.74 1.88
CA ASP A 209 10.31 14.58 0.44
C ASP A 209 9.10 13.97 -0.27
N ILE A 210 8.06 13.62 0.49
CA ILE A 210 6.79 13.10 -0.01
C ILE A 210 5.74 14.21 -0.07
N ASP A 211 5.12 14.38 -1.24
CA ASP A 211 3.88 15.12 -1.36
C ASP A 211 2.72 14.32 -0.78
N ILE A 212 2.27 14.71 0.41
CA ILE A 212 1.15 14.09 1.13
C ILE A 212 -0.21 14.35 0.48
N GLY A 213 -0.30 15.21 -0.52
CA GLY A 213 -1.49 15.36 -1.37
C GLY A 213 -1.55 14.36 -2.53
N ASP A 214 -0.41 13.74 -2.90
CA ASP A 214 -0.31 12.82 -4.03
C ASP A 214 -0.31 11.37 -3.55
N ALA A 215 -1.45 10.69 -3.69
CA ALA A 215 -1.61 9.28 -3.31
C ALA A 215 -0.55 8.35 -3.93
N ARG A 216 -0.02 8.69 -5.12
CA ARG A 216 1.01 7.89 -5.79
C ARG A 216 2.35 7.98 -5.06
N GLN A 217 2.70 9.16 -4.55
CA GLN A 217 3.92 9.35 -3.76
C GLN A 217 3.80 8.70 -2.39
N VAL A 218 2.61 8.79 -1.78
CA VAL A 218 2.30 8.11 -0.52
C VAL A 218 2.41 6.58 -0.68
N LEU A 219 1.82 6.00 -1.73
CA LEU A 219 1.94 4.57 -2.01
C LEU A 219 3.40 4.15 -2.29
N TRP A 220 4.15 4.97 -3.04
CA TRP A 220 5.57 4.71 -3.28
C TRP A 220 6.37 4.67 -1.96
N ALA A 221 6.09 5.59 -1.04
CA ALA A 221 6.72 5.60 0.28
C ALA A 221 6.39 4.31 1.04
N ILE A 222 5.11 3.92 1.12
CA ILE A 222 4.69 2.66 1.75
C ILE A 222 5.46 1.48 1.14
N ALA A 223 5.44 1.35 -0.19
CA ALA A 223 6.05 0.23 -0.91
C ALA A 223 7.57 0.11 -0.69
N THR A 224 8.28 1.24 -0.67
CA THR A 224 9.74 1.29 -0.73
C THR A 224 10.43 1.64 0.58
N ARG A 225 9.70 2.08 1.60
CA ARG A 225 10.29 2.47 2.91
C ARG A 225 9.85 1.56 4.05
N SER A 226 8.74 0.85 3.89
CA SER A 226 8.21 0.01 4.97
C SER A 226 8.67 -1.45 4.88
N GLN A 227 8.98 -2.00 6.05
CA GLN A 227 8.93 -3.44 6.32
C GLN A 227 7.61 -3.69 7.07
N PRO A 228 6.59 -4.30 6.43
CA PRO A 228 5.24 -4.34 6.99
C PRO A 228 5.10 -4.88 8.42
N VAL A 229 5.95 -5.82 8.86
CA VAL A 229 5.92 -6.32 10.26
C VAL A 229 6.32 -5.25 11.28
N ASP A 230 7.24 -4.36 10.92
CA ASP A 230 7.78 -3.34 11.84
C ASP A 230 7.09 -1.98 11.66
N ALA A 231 6.58 -1.70 10.47
CA ALA A 231 6.01 -0.42 10.09
C ALA A 231 4.54 -0.24 10.50
N VAL A 232 3.82 -1.31 10.82
CA VAL A 232 2.38 -1.28 11.07
C VAL A 232 2.08 -1.24 12.56
N CYS A 233 1.29 -0.24 12.97
CA CYS A 233 0.70 -0.17 14.31
C CYS A 233 -0.83 -0.24 14.20
N LEU A 234 -1.46 -1.07 15.03
CA LEU A 234 -2.92 -1.25 15.05
C LEU A 234 -3.47 -0.85 16.42
N SER A 235 -4.55 -0.07 16.46
CA SER A 235 -5.27 0.28 17.69
C SER A 235 -6.68 0.75 17.37
N ASP A 236 -7.68 0.31 18.14
CA ASP A 236 -9.08 0.75 18.03
C ASP A 236 -9.67 0.65 16.60
N ASN A 237 -9.39 -0.43 15.85
CA ASN A 237 -9.79 -0.59 14.44
C ASN A 237 -9.29 0.57 13.54
N ARG A 238 -8.09 1.07 13.84
CA ARG A 238 -7.32 2.00 13.03
C ARG A 238 -5.92 1.44 12.84
N MET A 239 -5.30 1.83 11.73
CA MET A 239 -3.97 1.43 11.35
C MET A 239 -3.10 2.65 11.08
N LEU A 240 -1.88 2.60 11.58
CA LEU A 240 -0.80 3.48 11.18
C LEU A 240 0.25 2.69 10.42
N ILE A 241 0.74 3.26 9.31
CA ILE A 241 1.91 2.76 8.59
C ILE A 241 3.01 3.81 8.68
N ASP A 242 4.14 3.46 9.30
CA ASP A 242 5.36 4.27 9.28
C ASP A 242 6.14 3.98 7.99
N ALA A 243 6.00 4.87 7.02
CA ALA A 243 6.66 4.81 5.72
C ALA A 243 7.81 5.83 5.62
N ARG A 244 8.46 6.15 6.74
CA ARG A 244 9.68 6.97 6.75
C ARG A 244 10.93 6.15 6.37
N LYS A 245 11.97 6.82 5.91
CA LYS A 245 13.25 6.19 5.54
C LYS A 245 13.90 5.52 6.75
N GLY A 246 14.24 4.23 6.61
CA GLY A 246 15.11 3.53 7.57
C GLY A 246 16.58 3.91 7.40
N GLU A 247 17.43 3.53 8.36
CA GLU A 247 18.86 3.89 8.41
C GLU A 247 19.65 3.50 7.15
N ASN A 248 19.21 2.47 6.41
CA ASN A 248 19.89 1.94 5.22
C ASN A 248 19.11 2.15 3.91
N TRP A 249 18.18 3.11 3.88
CA TRP A 249 17.32 3.32 2.72
C TRP A 249 18.05 4.03 1.56
N THR A 250 17.94 3.50 0.34
CA THR A 250 18.76 3.95 -0.81
C THR A 250 18.00 4.18 -2.13
N ALA A 251 16.67 4.05 -2.17
CA ALA A 251 15.91 4.15 -3.42
C ALA A 251 15.73 5.58 -3.94
N THR A 252 15.47 5.70 -5.24
CA THR A 252 15.01 6.94 -5.91
C THR A 252 13.60 6.74 -6.46
N ARG A 253 12.83 7.83 -6.66
CA ARG A 253 11.44 7.78 -7.16
C ARG A 253 11.35 7.41 -8.64
N ALA A 254 10.19 6.91 -9.06
CA ALA A 254 9.94 6.61 -10.46
C ALA A 254 9.78 7.92 -11.25
N THR A 255 10.47 8.05 -12.38
CA THR A 255 10.33 9.25 -13.23
C THR A 255 9.06 9.15 -14.07
N LEU A 256 8.18 10.15 -13.97
CA LEU A 256 7.02 10.31 -14.85
C LEU A 256 7.49 10.69 -16.27
N PRO A 257 6.94 10.09 -17.33
CA PRO A 257 7.29 10.46 -18.71
C PRO A 257 6.85 11.88 -19.11
N PHE A 258 6.05 12.59 -18.29
CA PHE A 258 5.43 13.87 -18.68
C PHE A 258 5.63 15.06 -17.72
N ASN A 259 6.42 14.93 -16.64
CA ASN A 259 6.76 16.09 -15.80
C ASN A 259 8.17 16.58 -16.12
N LYS A 260 8.28 17.39 -17.17
CA LYS A 260 9.32 18.41 -17.33
C LYS A 260 8.69 19.78 -17.23
#